data_AF-A0A7W8VBA1-F1
#
_entry.id   AF-A0A7W8VBA1-F1
#
_cell.length_a   1.000
_cell.length_b   1.000
_cell.length_c   1.000
_cell.angle_alpha   90.00
_cell.angle_beta   90.00
_cell.angle_gamma   90.00
#
_symmetry.space_group_name_H-M   'P 1'
#
loop_
_entity.id
_entity.type
_entity.pdbx_description
1 polymer ?
#
loop_
_entity_poly.entity_id
_entity_poly.type
_entity_poly.pdbx_seq_one_letter_code
_entity_poly.pdbx_strand_id
1 'polypeptide(L)'
;MQINQMHGLLFEFGAALQGGAHSMDDAARVLSELAEALPAMVIDTLREQLGRIEALSHDIAEIEHRLAAWRREDEAARRLMAIPGVGPLSVTAAIATIGDAHTFRSGREFAAFLGLVPRQSGTGGRIRLLGISKSV
;
A
#
# COMPACT_ATOMS: atom_id res chain seq x y z
N MET A 1 1.21 -9.14 0.61
CA MET A 1 1.96 -10.40 0.78
C MET A 1 1.02 -11.60 0.94
N GLN A 2 0.01 -11.53 1.83
CA GLN A 2 -0.90 -12.65 2.09
C GLN A 2 -1.78 -13.08 0.90
N ILE A 3 -2.25 -12.14 0.07
CA ILE A 3 -2.99 -12.46 -1.18
C ILE A 3 -2.11 -13.28 -2.12
N ASN A 4 -0.86 -12.85 -2.36
CA ASN A 4 0.06 -13.59 -3.22
C ASN A 4 0.41 -14.97 -2.64
N GLN A 5 0.51 -15.09 -1.31
CA GLN A 5 0.69 -16.38 -0.65
C GLN A 5 -0.53 -17.29 -0.87
N MET A 6 -1.75 -16.75 -0.78
CA MET A 6 -2.98 -17.51 -1.08
C MET A 6 -2.98 -18.03 -2.52
N HIS A 7 -2.63 -17.17 -3.48
CA HIS A 7 -2.49 -17.56 -4.89
C HIS A 7 -1.46 -18.68 -5.07
N GLY A 8 -0.30 -18.56 -4.43
CA GLY A 8 0.75 -19.60 -4.48
C GLY A 8 0.29 -20.92 -3.88
N LEU A 9 -0.34 -20.90 -2.70
CA LEU A 9 -0.80 -22.12 -2.03
C LEU A 9 -1.90 -22.83 -2.82
N LEU A 10 -2.85 -22.10 -3.38
CA LEU A 10 -3.90 -22.69 -4.22
C LEU A 10 -3.31 -23.26 -5.53
N PHE A 11 -2.29 -22.60 -6.08
CA PHE A 11 -1.59 -23.07 -7.27
C PHE A 11 -0.88 -24.41 -7.04
N GLU A 12 -0.28 -24.65 -5.87
CA GLU A 12 0.32 -25.96 -5.51
C GLU A 12 -0.68 -27.12 -5.58
N PHE A 13 -1.98 -26.84 -5.36
CA PHE A 13 -3.06 -27.82 -5.47
C PHE A 13 -3.76 -27.80 -6.84
N GLY A 14 -3.15 -27.17 -7.85
CA GLY A 14 -3.66 -27.13 -9.22
C GLY A 14 -4.74 -26.08 -9.47
N ALA A 15 -5.02 -25.20 -8.50
CA ALA A 15 -6.03 -24.16 -8.64
C ALA A 15 -5.39 -22.78 -8.84
N ALA A 16 -5.34 -22.33 -10.08
CA ALA A 16 -4.88 -20.99 -10.43
C ALA A 16 -6.03 -19.97 -10.31
N LEU A 17 -5.86 -18.97 -9.45
CA LEU A 17 -6.77 -17.84 -9.38
C LEU A 17 -6.42 -16.80 -10.45
N GLN A 18 -7.44 -16.18 -11.03
CA GLN A 18 -7.23 -14.99 -11.85
C GLN A 18 -6.94 -13.80 -10.94
N GLY A 19 -5.92 -13.01 -11.28
CA GLY A 19 -5.62 -11.78 -10.53
C GLY A 19 -6.75 -10.76 -10.69
N GLY A 20 -7.02 -9.96 -9.65
CA GLY A 20 -8.01 -8.89 -9.72
C GLY A 20 -8.79 -8.70 -8.42
N ALA A 21 -9.73 -7.74 -8.45
CA ALA A 21 -10.54 -7.34 -7.30
C ALA A 21 -11.33 -8.50 -6.68
N HIS A 22 -11.75 -9.47 -7.51
CA HIS A 22 -12.56 -10.62 -7.10
C HIS A 22 -11.75 -11.90 -6.80
N SER A 23 -10.41 -11.82 -6.80
CA SER A 23 -9.60 -13.04 -6.67
C SER A 23 -9.82 -13.79 -5.35
N MET A 24 -10.24 -13.10 -4.28
CA MET A 24 -10.55 -13.73 -2.99
C MET A 24 -11.95 -14.36 -2.97
N ASP A 25 -12.92 -13.79 -3.70
CA ASP A 25 -14.23 -14.41 -3.91
C ASP A 25 -14.06 -15.75 -4.67
N ASP A 26 -13.20 -15.76 -5.68
CA ASP A 26 -12.84 -16.97 -6.42
C ASP A 26 -12.10 -17.99 -5.54
N ALA A 27 -11.27 -17.53 -4.59
CA ALA A 27 -10.58 -18.39 -3.64
C ALA A 27 -11.56 -19.18 -2.77
N ALA A 28 -12.62 -18.54 -2.27
CA ALA A 28 -13.65 -19.20 -1.45
C ALA A 28 -14.34 -20.35 -2.23
N ARG A 29 -14.68 -20.10 -3.49
CA ARG A 29 -15.28 -21.09 -4.39
C ARG A 29 -14.33 -22.26 -4.63
N VAL A 30 -13.09 -21.98 -5.01
CA VAL A 30 -12.05 -22.99 -5.24
C VAL A 30 -11.80 -23.85 -4.01
N LEU A 31 -11.73 -23.25 -2.81
CA LEU A 31 -11.56 -24.00 -1.57
C LEU A 31 -12.73 -24.96 -1.28
N SER A 32 -13.94 -24.62 -1.73
CA SER A 32 -15.10 -25.50 -1.61
C SER A 32 -15.01 -26.67 -2.58
N GLU A 33 -14.50 -26.46 -3.79
CA GLU A 33 -14.26 -27.52 -4.79
C GLU A 33 -13.14 -28.48 -4.35
N LEU A 34 -12.08 -27.96 -3.73
CA LEU A 34 -10.94 -28.75 -3.24
C LEU A 34 -11.23 -29.49 -1.92
N ALA A 35 -12.33 -29.16 -1.23
CA ALA A 35 -12.64 -29.70 0.09
C ALA A 35 -12.76 -31.22 0.13
N GLU A 36 -13.23 -31.83 -0.97
CA GLU A 36 -13.39 -33.27 -1.11
C GLU A 36 -12.09 -33.98 -1.54
N ALA A 37 -11.13 -33.23 -2.09
CA ALA A 37 -9.89 -33.77 -2.66
C ALA A 37 -8.66 -33.64 -1.74
N LEU A 38 -8.73 -32.78 -0.73
CA LEU A 38 -7.62 -32.47 0.17
C LEU A 38 -7.94 -32.80 1.63
N PRO A 39 -6.92 -33.05 2.48
CA PRO A 39 -7.14 -33.23 3.91
C PRO A 39 -7.83 -32.02 4.54
N ALA A 40 -8.80 -32.26 5.41
CA ALA A 40 -9.58 -31.22 6.09
C ALA A 40 -8.69 -30.14 6.75
N MET A 41 -7.60 -30.55 7.40
CA MET A 41 -6.64 -29.64 8.04
C MET A 41 -6.07 -28.59 7.07
N VAL A 42 -5.78 -28.97 5.81
CA VAL A 42 -5.26 -28.04 4.80
C VAL A 42 -6.33 -27.03 4.41
N ILE A 43 -7.54 -27.53 4.16
CA ILE A 43 -8.69 -26.70 3.77
C ILE A 43 -9.04 -25.70 4.86
N ASP A 44 -9.08 -26.14 6.12
CA ASP A 44 -9.40 -25.29 7.26
C ASP A 44 -8.34 -24.20 7.44
N THR A 45 -7.05 -24.55 7.32
CA THR A 45 -5.95 -23.56 7.38
C THR A 45 -6.06 -22.50 6.28
N LEU A 46 -6.39 -22.90 5.05
CA LEU A 46 -6.57 -21.96 3.93
C LEU A 46 -7.81 -21.08 4.11
N ARG A 47 -8.92 -21.62 4.64
CA ARG A 47 -10.11 -20.83 4.98
C ARG A 47 -9.81 -19.79 6.06
N GLU A 48 -9.07 -20.15 7.10
CA GLU A 48 -8.63 -19.20 8.13
C GLU A 48 -7.77 -18.07 7.53
N GLN A 49 -6.87 -18.41 6.60
CA GLN A 49 -6.06 -17.41 5.92
C GLN A 49 -6.91 -16.49 5.04
N LEU A 50 -7.88 -17.03 4.32
CA LEU A 50 -8.84 -16.25 3.53
C LEU A 50 -9.62 -15.28 4.42
N GLY A 51 -10.17 -15.76 5.55
CA GLY A 51 -10.89 -14.91 6.50
C GLY A 51 -10.03 -13.79 7.08
N ARG A 52 -8.73 -14.04 7.34
CA ARG A 52 -7.80 -12.96 7.76
C ARG A 52 -7.59 -11.91 6.65
N ILE A 53 -7.50 -12.33 5.39
CA ILE A 53 -7.37 -11.41 4.26
C ILE A 53 -8.63 -10.55 4.13
N GLU A 54 -9.82 -11.15 4.25
CA GLU A 54 -11.10 -10.44 4.20
C GLU A 54 -11.22 -9.42 5.33
N ALA A 55 -10.91 -9.80 6.56
CA ALA A 55 -10.95 -8.91 7.72
C ALA A 55 -10.01 -7.71 7.56
N LEU A 56 -8.76 -7.95 7.15
CA LEU A 56 -7.81 -6.86 6.88
C LEU A 56 -8.26 -5.96 5.73
N SER A 57 -8.88 -6.53 4.69
CA SER A 57 -9.39 -5.75 3.57
C SER A 57 -10.55 -4.85 4.00
N HIS A 58 -11.43 -5.35 4.87
CA HIS A 58 -12.50 -4.56 5.49
C HIS A 58 -11.92 -3.41 6.33
N ASP A 59 -10.96 -3.69 7.21
CA ASP A 59 -10.34 -2.68 8.06
C ASP A 59 -9.65 -1.59 7.24
N ILE A 60 -8.95 -1.97 6.15
CA ILE A 60 -8.35 -1.03 5.21
C ILE A 60 -9.42 -0.13 4.59
N ALA A 61 -10.53 -0.70 4.12
CA ALA A 61 -11.61 0.06 3.49
C ALA A 61 -12.26 1.05 4.48
N GLU A 62 -12.48 0.66 5.73
CA GLU A 62 -12.98 1.58 6.76
C GLU A 62 -12.00 2.72 7.04
N ILE A 63 -10.70 2.42 7.14
CA ILE A 63 -9.67 3.44 7.34
C ILE A 63 -9.65 4.40 6.15
N GLU A 64 -9.70 3.90 4.92
CA GLU A 64 -9.76 4.72 3.71
C GLU A 64 -11.00 5.61 3.68
N HIS A 65 -12.16 5.11 4.12
CA HIS A 65 -13.39 5.88 4.24
C HIS A 65 -13.24 7.04 5.25
N ARG A 66 -12.71 6.74 6.44
CA ARG A 66 -12.46 7.75 7.49
C ARG A 66 -11.47 8.80 7.01
N LEU A 67 -10.39 8.39 6.34
CA LEU A 67 -9.43 9.31 5.75
C LEU A 67 -10.06 10.17 4.64
N ALA A 68 -10.96 9.60 3.83
CA ALA A 68 -11.67 10.34 2.80
C ALA A 68 -12.62 11.40 3.37
N ALA A 69 -13.26 11.13 4.51
CA ALA A 69 -14.06 12.11 5.23
C ALA A 69 -13.18 13.25 5.78
N TRP A 70 -12.13 12.90 6.54
CA TRP A 70 -11.21 13.87 7.12
C TRP A 70 -10.57 14.81 6.07
N ARG A 71 -10.14 14.26 4.93
CA ARG A 71 -9.54 15.06 3.83
C ARG A 71 -10.48 16.12 3.24
N ARG A 72 -11.80 15.96 3.34
CA ARG A 72 -12.76 16.97 2.85
C ARG A 72 -12.83 18.19 3.76
N GLU A 73 -12.56 17.98 5.04
CA GLU A 73 -12.61 19.01 6.09
C GLU A 73 -11.28 19.75 6.23
N ASP A 74 -10.17 19.09 5.90
CA ASP A 74 -8.83 19.67 5.98
C ASP A 74 -8.45 20.50 4.74
N GLU A 75 -8.10 21.78 4.96
CA GLU A 75 -7.75 22.71 3.89
C GLU A 75 -6.42 22.35 3.21
N ALA A 76 -5.42 21.90 3.98
CA ALA A 76 -4.12 21.51 3.43
C ALA A 76 -4.26 20.25 2.56
N ALA A 77 -5.09 19.30 2.97
CA ALA A 77 -5.40 18.09 2.21
C ALA A 77 -6.05 18.42 0.87
N ARG A 78 -7.03 19.33 0.86
CA ARG A 78 -7.68 19.80 -0.38
C ARG A 78 -6.70 20.46 -1.34
N ARG A 79 -5.78 21.30 -0.83
CA ARG A 79 -4.76 21.97 -1.64
C ARG A 79 -3.78 20.98 -2.26
N LEU A 80 -3.31 20.00 -1.48
CA LEU A 80 -2.37 18.98 -1.98
C LEU A 80 -3.02 18.01 -2.99
N MET A 81 -4.30 17.64 -2.78
CA MET A 81 -5.05 16.80 -3.71
C MET A 81 -5.27 17.44 -5.09
N ALA A 82 -5.19 18.78 -5.20
CA ALA A 82 -5.32 19.48 -6.47
C ALA A 82 -4.08 19.34 -7.37
N ILE A 83 -2.95 18.87 -6.82
CA ILE A 83 -1.70 18.70 -7.58
C ILE A 83 -1.81 17.43 -8.44
N PRO A 84 -1.67 17.53 -9.78
CA PRO A 84 -1.71 16.35 -10.65
C PRO A 84 -0.66 15.31 -10.25
N GLY A 85 -1.09 14.05 -10.12
CA GLY A 85 -0.23 12.93 -9.72
C GLY A 85 -0.03 12.77 -8.21
N VAL A 86 -0.61 13.63 -7.37
CA VAL A 86 -0.61 13.46 -5.91
C VAL A 86 -1.88 12.72 -5.48
N GLY A 87 -1.68 11.53 -4.91
CA GLY A 87 -2.78 10.65 -4.50
C GLY A 87 -3.20 10.80 -3.03
N PRO A 88 -4.37 10.25 -2.64
CA PRO A 88 -4.92 10.36 -1.29
C PRO A 88 -3.99 9.90 -0.17
N LEU A 89 -3.25 8.80 -0.39
CA LEU A 89 -2.28 8.27 0.57
C LEU A 89 -1.09 9.21 0.73
N SER A 90 -0.55 9.73 -0.38
CA SER A 90 0.57 10.67 -0.38
C SER A 90 0.20 11.99 0.32
N VAL A 91 -1.03 12.50 0.13
CA VAL A 91 -1.52 13.68 0.85
C VAL A 91 -1.60 13.41 2.35
N THR A 92 -2.20 12.28 2.73
CA THR A 92 -2.37 11.92 4.15
C THR A 92 -1.01 11.74 4.83
N ALA A 93 -0.09 11.03 4.16
CA ALA A 93 1.27 10.84 4.65
C ALA A 93 2.03 12.17 4.74
N ALA A 94 1.92 13.04 3.74
CA ALA A 94 2.55 14.37 3.77
C ALA A 94 2.07 15.17 4.99
N ILE A 95 0.76 15.31 5.20
CA ILE A 95 0.24 16.09 6.32
C ILE A 95 0.65 15.47 7.67
N ALA A 96 0.56 14.14 7.80
CA ALA A 96 0.93 13.45 9.03
C ALA A 96 2.43 13.52 9.35
N THR A 97 3.30 13.53 8.33
CA THR A 97 4.76 13.53 8.51
C THR A 97 5.36 14.93 8.60
N ILE A 98 4.76 15.91 7.93
CA ILE A 98 5.27 17.28 7.83
C ILE A 98 4.87 18.11 9.05
N GLY A 99 3.62 17.96 9.52
CA GLY A 99 3.06 18.87 10.51
C GLY A 99 3.07 20.31 10.00
N ASP A 100 3.94 21.16 10.57
CA ASP A 100 4.11 22.55 10.14
C ASP A 100 5.18 22.69 9.05
N ALA A 101 4.74 23.04 7.84
CA ALA A 101 5.61 23.29 6.69
C ALA A 101 6.57 24.49 6.89
N HIS A 102 6.29 25.40 7.83
CA HIS A 102 7.20 26.50 8.16
C HIS A 102 8.48 26.05 8.87
N THR A 103 8.56 24.78 9.28
CA THR A 103 9.80 24.17 9.81
C THR A 103 10.92 24.12 8.75
N PHE A 104 10.56 24.15 7.46
CA PHE A 104 11.53 24.17 6.36
C PHE A 104 11.85 25.60 5.92
N ARG A 105 13.14 25.91 5.73
CA ARG A 105 13.64 27.21 5.29
C ARG A 105 13.30 27.50 3.83
N SER A 106 13.06 26.47 3.03
CA SER A 106 12.70 26.61 1.61
C SER A 106 12.01 25.35 1.05
N GLY A 107 11.30 25.50 -0.07
CA GLY A 107 10.74 24.37 -0.81
C GLY A 107 11.80 23.37 -1.31
N ARG A 108 13.06 23.79 -1.47
CA ARG A 108 14.16 22.88 -1.84
C ARG A 108 14.58 21.99 -0.68
N GLU A 109 14.61 22.55 0.53
CA GLU A 109 14.87 21.78 1.76
C GLU A 109 13.74 20.78 2.01
N PHE A 110 12.50 21.20 1.76
CA PHE A 110 11.33 20.32 1.78
C PHE A 110 11.42 19.17 0.76
N ALA A 111 11.77 19.47 -0.49
CA ALA A 111 11.97 18.43 -1.51
C ALA A 111 13.11 17.46 -1.15
N ALA A 112 14.15 17.95 -0.46
CA ALA A 112 15.23 17.11 0.03
C ALA A 112 14.78 16.17 1.15
N PHE A 113 13.95 16.67 2.08
CA PHE A 113 13.35 15.85 3.13
C PHE A 113 12.48 14.71 2.57
N LEU A 114 11.68 15.00 1.54
CA LEU A 114 10.86 13.97 0.87
C LEU A 114 11.66 12.99 -0.01
N GLY A 115 12.97 13.19 -0.16
CA GLY A 115 13.82 12.39 -1.04
C GLY A 115 13.57 12.63 -2.54
N LEU A 116 12.96 13.77 -2.90
CA LEU A 116 12.69 14.16 -4.28
C LEU A 116 13.91 14.79 -4.98
N VAL A 117 15.03 14.90 -4.27
CA VAL A 117 16.31 15.37 -4.81
C VAL A 117 17.28 14.21 -4.99
N PRO A 118 18.16 14.26 -6.02
CA PRO A 118 19.24 13.29 -6.16
C PRO A 118 20.12 13.25 -4.90
N ARG A 119 20.42 12.05 -4.38
CA ARG A 119 21.41 11.91 -3.31
C ARG A 119 22.77 12.42 -3.81
N GLN A 120 23.54 13.03 -2.92
CA GLN A 120 24.87 13.54 -3.25
C GLN A 120 25.92 12.73 -2.48
N SER A 121 27.01 12.36 -3.15
CA SER A 121 28.18 11.75 -2.54
C SER A 121 29.44 12.33 -3.17
N GLY A 122 30.47 12.60 -2.37
CA GLY A 122 31.70 13.21 -2.85
C GLY A 122 32.70 13.48 -1.75
N THR A 123 33.98 13.42 -2.09
CA THR A 123 35.11 13.84 -1.24
C THR A 123 36.10 14.64 -2.10
N GLY A 124 36.84 15.57 -1.50
CA GLY A 124 37.88 16.33 -2.21
C GLY A 124 37.37 17.26 -3.32
N GLY A 125 36.21 17.92 -3.13
CA GLY A 125 35.69 18.93 -4.06
C GLY A 125 35.00 18.39 -5.32
N ARG A 126 34.90 17.06 -5.49
CA ARG A 126 34.08 16.45 -6.56
C ARG A 126 32.75 15.98 -5.99
N ILE A 127 31.65 16.57 -6.45
CA ILE A 127 30.29 16.16 -6.09
C ILE A 127 29.76 15.22 -7.19
N ARG A 128 29.31 14.03 -6.80
CA ARG A 128 28.59 13.10 -7.67
C ARG A 128 27.12 13.06 -7.27
N LEU A 129 26.24 13.31 -8.22
CA LEU A 129 24.80 13.09 -8.08
C LEU A 129 24.50 11.60 -8.26
N LEU A 130 23.71 11.03 -7.37
CA LEU A 130 23.22 9.65 -7.37
C LEU A 130 21.73 9.62 -7.76
N GLY A 131 21.08 8.47 -7.65
CA GLY A 131 19.65 8.34 -7.91
C GLY A 131 18.77 9.13 -6.93
N ILE A 132 17.51 9.31 -7.31
CA ILE A 132 16.45 9.86 -6.45
C ILE A 132 15.85 8.68 -5.68
N SER A 133 15.89 8.72 -4.35
CA SER A 133 15.22 7.74 -3.50
C SER A 133 13.81 8.22 -3.18
N LYS A 134 12.80 7.62 -3.80
CA LYS A 134 11.40 7.86 -3.43
C LYS A 134 11.20 7.35 -1.99
N SER A 135 11.04 8.27 -1.04
CA SER A 135 10.87 7.96 0.40
C SER A 135 9.42 8.13 0.86
N VAL A 136 8.50 8.29 -0.09
CA VAL A 136 7.06 8.47 0.11
C VAL A 136 6.32 7.38 -0.63
#